data_AF-A0A7C2VVM1-F1
#
_entry.id   AF-A0A7C2VVM1-F1
#
_cell.length_a   1.000
_cell.length_b   1.000
_cell.length_c   1.000
_cell.angle_alpha   90.00
_cell.angle_beta   90.00
_cell.angle_gamma   90.00
#
_symmetry.space_group_name_H-M   'P 1'
#
loop_
_entity.id
_entity.type
_entity.pdbx_description
1 polymer ?
#
loop_
_entity_poly.entity_id
_entity_poly.type
_entity_poly.pdbx_seq_one_letter_code
_entity_poly.pdbx_strand_id
1 'polypeptide(L)'
;DREKFSQLAVSLAEAFNVGVMLGQQSTGYVLGRGGRFGTIELAPYQRIADEIGQFASQQGLTEEISVGLRREGVVVRLSGSLLFPSGQAELTPEGREVLHRLAYALRTTPGHVQIEGHTDNLPFSSPQYPSNWELSTARAAAVLRYFLEVEGLPADRFSIAGYADLRPVAPNDTRENRARNRRIEVFIQTPETSPR
;
A
#
# COMPACT_ATOMS: atom_id res chain seq x y z
N ASP A 1 2.10 -25.24 19.26
CA ASP A 1 1.69 -24.73 17.93
C ASP A 1 0.25 -24.23 17.76
N ARG A 2 -0.56 -24.10 18.82
CA ARG A 2 -1.80 -23.27 18.78
C ARG A 2 -1.61 -21.88 19.39
N GLU A 3 -0.85 -21.79 20.48
CA GLU A 3 -0.60 -20.53 21.19
C GLU A 3 0.25 -19.54 20.39
N LYS A 4 1.28 -20.01 19.66
CA LYS A 4 2.08 -19.14 18.77
C LYS A 4 1.28 -18.61 17.58
N PHE A 5 0.31 -19.37 17.07
CA PHE A 5 -0.56 -18.97 15.97
C PHE A 5 -1.71 -18.06 16.41
N SER A 6 -2.27 -18.26 17.61
CA SER A 6 -3.20 -17.29 18.19
C SER A 6 -2.50 -15.97 18.50
N GLN A 7 -1.24 -16.00 18.96
CA GLN A 7 -0.43 -14.80 19.14
C GLN A 7 -0.17 -14.07 17.82
N LEU A 8 0.04 -14.79 16.71
CA LEU A 8 0.17 -14.19 15.38
C LEU A 8 -1.14 -13.61 14.85
N ALA A 9 -2.27 -14.28 15.06
CA ALA A 9 -3.58 -13.77 14.66
C ALA A 9 -4.01 -12.55 15.50
N VAL A 10 -3.65 -12.54 16.78
CA VAL A 10 -3.85 -11.40 17.69
C VAL A 10 -2.91 -10.26 17.32
N SER A 11 -1.63 -10.53 17.03
CA SER A 11 -0.70 -9.48 16.58
C SER A 11 -1.08 -8.92 15.20
N LEU A 12 -1.69 -9.74 14.34
CA LEU A 12 -2.26 -9.30 13.06
C LEU A 12 -3.59 -8.55 13.26
N ALA A 13 -4.42 -8.91 14.23
CA ALA A 13 -5.63 -8.13 14.56
C ALA A 13 -5.25 -6.78 15.21
N GLU A 14 -4.21 -6.76 16.04
CA GLU A 14 -3.68 -5.57 16.72
C GLU A 14 -2.92 -4.64 15.76
N ALA A 15 -2.11 -5.17 14.85
CA ALA A 15 -1.40 -4.37 13.85
C ALA A 15 -2.31 -3.80 12.75
N PHE A 16 -3.49 -4.39 12.54
CA PHE A 16 -4.39 -4.02 11.44
C PHE A 16 -5.75 -3.45 11.89
N ASN A 17 -6.06 -3.44 13.19
CA ASN A 17 -7.34 -2.98 13.76
C ASN A 17 -8.59 -3.59 13.09
N VAL A 18 -8.56 -4.90 12.80
CA VAL A 18 -9.68 -5.64 12.17
C VAL A 18 -9.95 -6.95 12.92
N GLY A 19 -11.24 -7.29 13.12
CA GLY A 19 -11.66 -8.59 13.63
C GLY A 19 -11.45 -9.71 12.62
N VAL A 20 -10.60 -10.68 12.96
CA VAL A 20 -10.29 -11.85 12.13
C VAL A 20 -11.07 -13.08 12.64
N MET A 21 -11.82 -13.76 11.76
CA MET A 21 -12.40 -15.09 12.02
C MET A 21 -11.44 -16.17 11.52
N LEU A 22 -11.02 -17.08 12.41
CA LEU A 22 -9.97 -18.07 12.17
C LEU A 22 -10.52 -19.36 11.52
N GLY A 23 -9.94 -19.74 10.38
CA GLY A 23 -9.94 -21.11 9.86
C GLY A 23 -8.62 -21.81 10.21
N GLN A 24 -8.63 -23.15 10.30
CA GLN A 24 -7.51 -23.95 10.84
C GLN A 24 -6.24 -24.03 9.97
N GLN A 25 -6.14 -23.30 8.87
CA GLN A 25 -4.97 -23.23 8.00
C GLN A 25 -4.78 -21.76 7.57
N SER A 26 -3.59 -21.39 7.07
CA SER A 26 -3.10 -20.04 6.69
C SER A 26 -3.91 -19.32 5.59
N THR A 27 -5.21 -19.58 5.53
CA THR A 27 -6.17 -19.24 4.50
C THR A 27 -7.19 -18.28 5.07
N GLY A 28 -7.23 -17.06 4.53
CA GLY A 28 -8.31 -16.12 4.78
C GLY A 28 -9.50 -16.45 3.89
N TYR A 29 -10.72 -16.43 4.44
CA TYR A 29 -11.95 -16.58 3.67
C TYR A 29 -12.48 -15.21 3.28
N VAL A 30 -12.68 -14.97 1.98
CA VAL A 30 -13.35 -13.78 1.47
C VAL A 30 -14.66 -14.18 0.80
N LEU A 31 -15.73 -13.44 1.11
CA LEU A 31 -17.05 -13.67 0.52
C LEU A 31 -17.10 -13.03 -0.88
N GLY A 32 -17.11 -13.86 -1.92
CA GLY A 32 -17.24 -13.41 -3.30
C GLY A 32 -18.67 -13.01 -3.67
N ARG A 33 -18.81 -12.22 -4.74
CA ARG A 33 -20.12 -11.85 -5.30
C ARG A 33 -20.81 -13.12 -5.84
N GLY A 34 -21.91 -13.53 -5.20
CA GLY A 34 -22.63 -14.78 -5.53
C GLY A 34 -22.56 -15.88 -4.46
N GLY A 35 -22.02 -15.60 -3.26
CA GLY A 35 -22.06 -16.54 -2.14
C GLY A 35 -21.03 -17.68 -2.21
N ARG A 36 -20.03 -17.55 -3.09
CA ARG A 36 -18.91 -18.49 -3.18
C ARG A 36 -17.78 -18.06 -2.24
N PHE A 37 -17.33 -18.99 -1.40
CA PHE A 37 -16.14 -18.83 -0.56
C PHE A 37 -14.89 -19.13 -1.40
N GLY A 38 -14.04 -18.12 -1.59
CA GLY A 38 -12.69 -18.31 -2.12
C GLY A 38 -11.68 -18.39 -0.97
N THR A 39 -10.66 -19.23 -1.12
CA THR A 39 -9.54 -19.34 -0.16
C THR A 39 -8.37 -18.50 -0.65
N ILE A 40 -8.07 -17.40 0.05
CA ILE A 40 -6.89 -16.59 -0.27
C ILE A 40 -5.68 -17.18 0.45
N GLU A 41 -4.65 -17.56 -0.30
CA GLU A 41 -3.34 -17.87 0.26
C GLU A 41 -2.65 -16.54 0.64
N LEU A 42 -2.67 -16.20 1.92
CA LEU A 42 -2.16 -14.93 2.41
C LEU A 42 -0.63 -14.92 2.63
N ALA A 43 0.02 -16.09 2.60
CA ALA A 43 1.44 -16.23 2.93
C ALA A 43 2.39 -15.36 2.06
N PRO A 44 2.20 -15.25 0.72
CA PRO A 44 3.02 -14.33 -0.08
C PRO A 44 2.84 -12.87 0.32
N TYR A 45 1.63 -12.49 0.73
CA TYR A 45 1.28 -11.12 1.09
C TYR A 45 1.70 -10.75 2.51
N GLN A 46 1.78 -11.74 3.41
CA GLN A 46 2.33 -11.57 4.75
C GLN A 46 3.80 -11.11 4.69
N ARG A 47 4.59 -11.60 3.72
CA ARG A 47 5.97 -11.14 3.53
C ARG A 47 6.07 -9.64 3.25
N ILE A 48 5.11 -9.06 2.54
CA ILE A 48 5.08 -7.60 2.34
C ILE A 48 4.86 -6.90 3.68
N ALA A 49 3.91 -7.36 4.49
CA ALA A 49 3.65 -6.80 5.81
C ALA A 49 4.86 -6.93 6.73
N ASP A 50 5.51 -8.08 6.74
CA ASP A 50 6.67 -8.36 7.59
C ASP A 50 7.88 -7.51 7.18
N GLU A 51 8.26 -7.51 5.90
CA GLU A 51 9.41 -6.76 5.39
C GLU A 51 9.24 -5.26 5.63
N ILE A 52 8.08 -4.72 5.24
CA ILE A 52 7.81 -3.29 5.34
C ILE A 52 7.59 -2.86 6.78
N GLY A 53 6.90 -3.66 7.59
CA GLY A 53 6.67 -3.39 9.01
C GLY A 53 7.95 -3.43 9.83
N GLN A 54 8.83 -4.40 9.57
CA GLN A 54 10.15 -4.46 10.20
C GLN A 54 11.02 -3.27 9.80
N PHE A 55 11.07 -2.93 8.51
CA PHE A 55 11.81 -1.77 8.03
C PHE A 55 11.31 -0.48 8.68
N ALA A 56 9.98 -0.26 8.69
CA ALA A 56 9.39 0.91 9.32
C ALA A 56 9.76 1.00 10.81
N SER A 57 9.70 -0.12 11.54
CA SER A 57 10.07 -0.16 12.95
C SER A 57 11.55 0.14 13.18
N GLN A 58 12.44 -0.42 12.35
CA GLN A 58 13.89 -0.21 12.48
C GLN A 58 14.31 1.23 12.17
N GLN A 59 13.61 1.89 11.24
CA GLN A 59 13.90 3.27 10.84
C GLN A 59 13.09 4.31 11.61
N GLY A 60 12.21 3.90 12.52
CA GLY A 60 11.30 4.81 13.24
C GLY A 60 10.26 5.48 12.34
N LEU A 61 9.85 4.81 11.26
CA LEU A 61 8.91 5.28 10.22
C LEU A 61 7.49 4.69 10.37
N THR A 62 7.12 4.26 11.56
CA THR A 62 5.84 3.57 11.81
C THR A 62 4.61 4.46 11.64
N GLU A 63 4.77 5.78 11.65
CA GLU A 63 3.69 6.75 11.37
C GLU A 63 3.57 7.06 9.87
N GLU A 64 4.66 6.90 9.12
CA GLU A 64 4.75 7.20 7.70
C GLU A 64 4.41 5.99 6.82
N ILE A 65 4.57 4.78 7.35
CA ILE A 65 4.41 3.54 6.62
C ILE A 65 3.39 2.67 7.35
N SER A 66 2.35 2.25 6.65
CA SER A 66 1.40 1.27 7.16
C SER A 66 1.05 0.24 6.11
N VAL A 67 0.72 -0.97 6.57
CA VAL A 67 0.23 -2.05 5.72
C VAL A 67 -1.19 -2.38 6.14
N GLY A 68 -2.07 -2.58 5.18
CA GLY A 68 -3.48 -2.83 5.40
C GLY A 68 -4.04 -3.86 4.43
N LEU A 69 -5.27 -4.30 4.70
CA LEU A 69 -6.04 -5.15 3.78
C LEU A 69 -7.11 -4.33 3.06
N ARG A 70 -7.32 -4.64 1.78
CA ARG A 70 -8.53 -4.26 1.02
C ARG A 70 -9.20 -5.55 0.55
N ARG A 71 -10.46 -5.47 0.11
CA ARG A 71 -11.29 -6.64 -0.25
C ARG A 71 -10.59 -7.65 -1.17
N GLU A 72 -9.76 -7.16 -2.08
CA GLU A 72 -9.13 -7.95 -3.15
C GLU A 72 -7.60 -7.92 -3.08
N GLY A 73 -7.01 -7.60 -1.92
CA GLY A 73 -5.56 -7.59 -1.80
C GLY A 73 -4.98 -6.85 -0.60
N VAL A 74 -3.68 -6.57 -0.68
CA VAL A 74 -2.92 -5.86 0.36
C VAL A 74 -2.57 -4.47 -0.11
N VAL A 75 -2.66 -3.48 0.77
CA VAL A 75 -2.30 -2.10 0.47
C VAL A 75 -1.18 -1.66 1.40
N VAL A 76 -0.08 -1.18 0.81
CA VAL A 76 0.99 -0.47 1.52
C VAL A 76 0.73 1.02 1.36
N ARG A 77 0.59 1.76 2.46
CA ARG A 77 0.42 3.20 2.46
C ARG A 77 1.70 3.86 2.89
N LEU A 78 2.17 4.79 2.07
CA LEU A 78 3.42 5.51 2.24
C LEU A 78 3.10 7.01 2.29
N SER A 79 3.50 7.66 3.38
CA SER A 79 3.34 9.10 3.55
C SER A 79 3.96 9.87 2.39
N GLY A 80 3.22 10.85 1.88
CA GLY A 80 3.70 11.70 0.80
C GLY A 80 4.92 12.52 1.20
N SER A 81 5.06 12.89 2.48
CA SER A 81 6.23 13.64 2.97
C SER A 81 7.48 12.77 3.14
N LEU A 82 7.31 11.45 3.29
CA LEU A 82 8.41 10.50 3.27
C LEU A 82 8.95 10.35 1.84
N LEU A 83 8.04 10.22 0.86
CA LEU A 83 8.41 9.95 -0.52
C LEU A 83 8.81 11.19 -1.32
N PHE A 84 8.25 12.36 -1.02
CA PHE A 84 8.39 13.55 -1.86
C PHE A 84 8.53 14.82 -1.03
N PRO A 85 9.32 15.80 -1.52
CA PRO A 85 9.20 17.17 -1.05
C PRO A 85 7.81 17.74 -1.34
N SER A 86 7.45 18.81 -0.62
CA SER A 86 6.18 19.51 -0.82
C SER A 86 6.04 20.02 -2.26
N GLY A 87 4.90 19.73 -2.89
CA GLY A 87 4.58 20.17 -4.26
C GLY A 87 5.41 19.53 -5.38
N GLN A 88 6.24 18.53 -5.08
CA GLN A 88 7.11 17.86 -6.04
C GLN A 88 6.73 16.39 -6.23
N ALA A 89 7.17 15.81 -7.35
CA ALA A 89 7.02 14.39 -7.67
C ALA A 89 8.38 13.68 -7.83
N GLU A 90 9.48 14.32 -7.48
CA GLU A 90 10.79 13.67 -7.42
C GLU A 90 10.97 12.94 -6.08
N LEU A 91 11.40 11.68 -6.15
CA LEU A 91 11.57 10.82 -4.98
C LEU A 91 12.77 11.28 -4.14
N THR A 92 12.54 11.43 -2.83
CA THR A 92 13.58 11.63 -1.83
C THR A 92 14.51 10.40 -1.73
N PRO A 93 15.75 10.56 -1.22
CA PRO A 93 16.62 9.43 -0.91
C PRO A 93 15.96 8.41 0.04
N GLU A 94 15.30 8.89 1.08
CA GLU A 94 14.58 8.06 2.07
C GLU A 94 13.42 7.31 1.41
N GLY A 95 12.68 7.98 0.54
CA GLY A 95 11.60 7.36 -0.22
C GLY A 95 12.10 6.25 -1.16
N ARG A 96 13.27 6.44 -1.78
CA ARG A 96 13.90 5.41 -2.61
C ARG A 96 14.28 4.17 -1.80
N GLU A 97 14.83 4.32 -0.58
CA GLU A 97 15.14 3.16 0.28
C GLU A 97 13.88 2.37 0.65
N VAL A 98 12.78 3.05 0.98
CA VAL A 98 11.50 2.39 1.29
C VAL A 98 10.98 1.63 0.07
N LEU A 99 11.05 2.24 -1.12
CA LEU A 99 10.62 1.61 -2.36
C LEU A 99 11.54 0.45 -2.76
N HIS A 100 12.84 0.50 -2.47
CA HIS A 100 13.76 -0.62 -2.66
C HIS A 100 13.33 -1.86 -1.86
N ARG A 101 13.00 -1.69 -0.57
CA ARG A 101 12.47 -2.76 0.29
C ARG A 101 11.16 -3.32 -0.22
N LEU A 102 10.26 -2.44 -0.65
CA LEU A 102 8.99 -2.85 -1.23
C LEU A 102 9.20 -3.63 -2.53
N ALA A 103 10.12 -3.20 -3.39
CA ALA A 103 10.46 -3.90 -4.61
C ALA A 103 10.98 -5.32 -4.33
N TYR A 104 11.84 -5.50 -3.33
CA TYR A 104 12.31 -6.81 -2.89
C TYR A 104 11.14 -7.77 -2.55
N ALA A 105 10.18 -7.30 -1.76
CA ALA A 105 8.99 -8.09 -1.43
C ALA A 105 8.09 -8.35 -2.66
N LEU A 106 7.92 -7.36 -3.54
CA LEU A 106 7.12 -7.46 -4.76
C LEU A 106 7.66 -8.49 -5.77
N ARG A 107 8.97 -8.73 -5.83
CA ARG A 107 9.58 -9.74 -6.74
C ARG A 107 9.02 -11.14 -6.54
N THR A 108 8.68 -11.51 -5.31
CA THR A 108 8.21 -12.86 -4.97
C THR A 108 6.73 -12.93 -4.61
N THR A 109 6.04 -11.79 -4.64
CA THR A 109 4.60 -11.71 -4.38
C THR A 109 3.86 -11.67 -5.71
N PRO A 110 2.97 -12.62 -6.03
CA PRO A 110 2.17 -12.59 -7.25
C PRO A 110 1.09 -11.49 -7.20
N GLY A 111 0.49 -11.20 -8.35
CA GLY A 111 -0.64 -10.27 -8.46
C GLY A 111 -0.33 -8.98 -9.19
N HIS A 112 -1.38 -8.28 -9.62
CA HIS A 112 -1.25 -6.97 -10.23
C HIS A 112 -1.03 -5.92 -9.13
N VAL A 113 -0.06 -5.02 -9.35
CA VAL A 113 0.21 -3.86 -8.49
C VAL A 113 -0.38 -2.59 -9.10
N GLN A 114 -1.26 -1.91 -8.37
CA GLN A 114 -1.77 -0.59 -8.71
C GLN A 114 -1.19 0.46 -7.76
N ILE A 115 -0.58 1.50 -8.30
CA ILE A 115 -0.02 2.62 -7.52
C ILE A 115 -1.00 3.79 -7.58
N GLU A 116 -1.47 4.21 -6.42
CA GLU A 116 -2.48 5.25 -6.28
C GLU A 116 -1.89 6.50 -5.62
N GLY A 117 -1.96 7.63 -6.31
CA GLY A 117 -1.52 8.92 -5.80
C GLY A 117 -2.67 9.72 -5.19
N HIS A 118 -2.42 10.35 -4.04
CA HIS A 118 -3.41 11.14 -3.33
C HIS A 118 -2.86 12.45 -2.74
N THR A 119 -3.74 13.44 -2.63
CA THR A 119 -3.47 14.73 -1.99
C THR A 119 -4.45 14.97 -0.83
N ASP A 120 -4.22 16.05 -0.08
CA ASP A 120 -5.28 16.64 0.75
C ASP A 120 -6.15 17.58 -0.09
N ASN A 121 -7.17 18.17 0.54
CA ASN A 121 -8.11 19.09 -0.10
C ASN A 121 -7.58 20.51 -0.29
N LEU A 122 -6.33 20.81 0.06
CA LEU A 122 -5.79 22.15 -0.16
C LEU A 122 -5.54 22.32 -1.66
N PRO A 123 -6.06 23.38 -2.29
CA PRO A 123 -5.78 23.65 -3.69
C PRO A 123 -4.27 23.80 -3.90
N PHE A 124 -3.71 22.97 -4.78
CA PHE A 124 -2.34 23.08 -5.25
C PHE A 124 -2.33 23.45 -6.72
N SER A 125 -1.43 24.34 -7.11
CA SER A 125 -1.18 24.65 -8.52
C SER A 125 0.26 25.14 -8.69
N SER A 126 0.93 24.60 -9.70
CA SER A 126 2.23 25.07 -10.17
C SER A 126 2.29 24.96 -11.70
N PRO A 127 3.25 25.64 -12.37
CA PRO A 127 3.43 25.48 -13.81
C PRO A 127 3.66 24.02 -14.26
N GLN A 128 4.24 23.20 -13.38
CA GLN A 128 4.50 21.78 -13.66
C GLN A 128 3.31 20.88 -13.33
N TYR A 129 2.55 21.20 -12.27
CA TYR A 129 1.35 20.46 -11.87
C TYR A 129 0.19 21.45 -11.65
N PRO A 130 -0.61 21.73 -12.70
CA PRO A 130 -1.67 22.73 -12.64
C PRO A 130 -2.72 22.49 -11.56
N SER A 131 -2.95 21.24 -11.16
CA SER A 131 -3.86 20.88 -10.06
C SER A 131 -3.37 19.66 -9.25
N ASN A 132 -4.15 19.31 -8.22
CA ASN A 132 -3.95 18.08 -7.44
C ASN A 132 -4.06 16.80 -8.30
N TRP A 133 -4.77 16.84 -9.44
CA TRP A 133 -4.84 15.71 -10.37
C TRP A 133 -3.49 15.42 -11.01
N GLU A 134 -2.82 16.44 -11.54
CA GLU A 134 -1.51 16.27 -12.15
C GLU A 134 -0.46 15.91 -11.11
N LEU A 135 -0.49 16.53 -9.93
CA LEU A 135 0.47 16.22 -8.87
C LEU A 135 0.33 14.77 -8.37
N SER A 136 -0.89 14.32 -8.10
CA SER A 136 -1.12 12.95 -7.62
C SER A 136 -0.74 11.89 -8.68
N THR A 137 -1.10 12.12 -9.93
CA THR A 137 -0.75 11.23 -11.05
C THR A 137 0.75 11.20 -11.29
N ALA A 138 1.42 12.36 -11.27
CA ALA A 138 2.87 12.45 -11.45
C ALA A 138 3.64 11.71 -10.35
N ARG A 139 3.19 11.81 -9.09
CA ARG A 139 3.79 11.05 -7.98
C ARG A 139 3.61 9.55 -8.12
N ALA A 140 2.43 9.09 -8.53
CA ALA A 140 2.22 7.67 -8.82
C ALA A 140 3.11 7.18 -9.97
N ALA A 141 3.26 7.99 -11.02
CA ALA A 141 4.15 7.71 -12.15
C ALA A 141 5.63 7.66 -11.73
N ALA A 142 6.08 8.54 -10.82
CA ALA A 142 7.45 8.53 -10.32
C ALA A 142 7.78 7.23 -9.57
N VAL A 143 6.86 6.74 -8.74
CA VAL A 143 7.00 5.44 -8.05
C VAL A 143 7.02 4.28 -9.06
N LEU A 144 6.13 4.31 -10.06
CA LEU A 144 6.14 3.31 -11.13
C LEU A 144 7.50 3.27 -11.83
N ARG A 145 7.97 4.43 -12.30
CA ARG A 145 9.26 4.54 -12.99
C ARG A 145 10.41 4.04 -12.15
N TYR A 146 10.41 4.31 -10.83
CA TYR A 146 11.40 3.73 -9.93
C TYR A 146 11.37 2.20 -9.96
N PHE A 147 10.19 1.58 -9.83
CA PHE A 147 10.07 0.12 -9.88
C PHE A 147 10.48 -0.49 -11.22
N LEU A 148 10.22 0.17 -12.34
CA LEU A 148 10.55 -0.35 -13.66
C LEU A 148 12.02 -0.10 -14.03
N GLU A 149 12.48 1.15 -13.90
CA GLU A 149 13.77 1.61 -14.44
C GLU A 149 14.93 1.36 -13.46
N VAL A 150 14.69 1.40 -12.15
CA VAL A 150 15.73 1.21 -11.13
C VAL A 150 15.71 -0.23 -10.62
N GLU A 151 14.53 -0.76 -10.29
CA GLU A 151 14.40 -2.10 -9.72
C GLU A 151 14.22 -3.20 -10.78
N GLY A 152 13.88 -2.85 -12.02
CA GLY A 152 13.71 -3.83 -13.10
C GLY A 152 12.53 -4.78 -12.87
N LEU A 153 11.46 -4.31 -12.23
CA LEU A 153 10.21 -5.08 -12.11
C LEU A 153 9.47 -5.10 -13.46
N PRO A 154 8.76 -6.18 -13.79
CA PRO A 154 8.15 -6.35 -15.11
C PRO A 154 6.94 -5.42 -15.27
N ALA A 155 6.90 -4.67 -16.38
CA ALA A 155 5.94 -3.58 -16.60
C ALA A 155 4.47 -4.04 -16.69
N ASP A 156 4.23 -5.26 -17.16
CA ASP A 156 2.90 -5.87 -17.30
C ASP A 156 2.19 -6.10 -15.95
N ARG A 157 2.92 -6.02 -14.83
CA ARG A 157 2.36 -6.13 -13.48
C ARG A 157 1.81 -4.82 -12.92
N PHE A 158 2.02 -3.68 -13.57
CA PHE A 158 1.79 -2.38 -12.95
C PHE A 158 0.77 -1.50 -13.67
N SER A 159 0.07 -0.69 -12.88
CA SER A 159 -0.78 0.41 -13.33
C SER A 159 -0.70 1.56 -12.32
N ILE A 160 -1.11 2.76 -12.74
CA ILE A 160 -1.16 3.93 -11.87
C ILE A 160 -2.53 4.59 -11.92
N ALA A 161 -2.89 5.29 -10.84
CA ALA A 161 -4.02 6.19 -10.80
C ALA A 161 -3.70 7.41 -9.93
N GLY A 162 -4.13 8.61 -10.35
CA GLY A 162 -4.16 9.79 -9.50
C GLY A 162 -5.59 10.07 -9.07
N TYR A 163 -5.84 10.23 -7.78
CA TYR A 163 -7.18 10.47 -7.24
C TYR A 163 -7.35 11.85 -6.63
N ALA A 164 -6.33 12.71 -6.70
CA ALA A 164 -6.31 14.00 -6.02
C ALA A 164 -6.78 13.84 -4.55
N ASP A 165 -7.75 14.65 -4.13
CA ASP A 165 -8.32 14.71 -2.79
C ASP A 165 -9.63 13.90 -2.64
N LEU A 166 -10.06 13.17 -3.67
CA LEU A 166 -11.38 12.53 -3.73
C LEU A 166 -11.50 11.20 -2.97
N ARG A 167 -10.39 10.69 -2.43
CA ARG A 167 -10.36 9.48 -1.61
C ARG A 167 -9.61 9.74 -0.29
N PRO A 168 -10.15 10.57 0.61
CA PRO A 168 -9.53 10.82 1.90
C PRO A 168 -9.59 9.58 2.80
N VAL A 169 -8.52 9.31 3.54
CA VAL A 169 -8.47 8.28 4.59
C VAL A 169 -8.79 8.86 5.97
N ALA A 170 -8.76 10.19 6.10
CA ALA A 170 -9.16 10.93 7.30
C ALA A 170 -9.85 12.27 6.91
N PRO A 171 -10.69 12.86 7.77
CA PRO A 171 -11.30 14.16 7.49
C PRO A 171 -10.25 15.26 7.23
N ASN A 172 -10.47 16.17 6.28
CA ASN A 172 -9.48 17.22 5.96
C ASN A 172 -9.49 18.42 6.93
N ASP A 173 -9.88 18.23 8.18
CA ASP A 173 -10.07 19.26 9.20
C ASP A 173 -8.75 19.68 9.88
N THR A 174 -7.88 18.71 10.21
CA THR A 174 -6.62 18.95 10.93
C THR A 174 -5.39 18.83 10.02
N ARG A 175 -4.26 19.38 10.46
CA ARG A 175 -2.99 19.27 9.72
C ARG A 175 -2.52 17.82 9.64
N GLU A 176 -2.74 17.08 10.72
CA GLU A 176 -2.39 15.68 10.92
C GLU A 176 -3.22 14.81 9.97
N ASN A 177 -4.54 15.02 9.90
CA ASN A 177 -5.38 14.26 8.98
C ASN A 177 -5.09 14.59 7.51
N ARG A 178 -4.81 15.86 7.18
CA ARG A 178 -4.35 16.23 5.83
C ARG A 178 -3.03 15.54 5.48
N ALA A 179 -2.10 15.42 6.43
CA ALA A 179 -0.86 14.66 6.22
C ALA A 179 -1.13 13.19 5.89
N ARG A 180 -2.08 12.54 6.57
CA ARG A 180 -2.52 11.16 6.26
C ARG A 180 -3.13 11.05 4.86
N ASN A 181 -3.83 12.08 4.38
CA ASN A 181 -4.44 12.09 3.04
C ASN A 181 -3.43 12.27 1.91
N ARG A 182 -2.33 12.97 2.15
CA ARG A 182 -1.18 13.07 1.23
C ARG A 182 -0.37 11.79 1.30
N ARG A 183 -0.71 10.77 0.51
CA ARG A 183 -0.01 9.47 0.49
C ARG A 183 0.09 8.87 -0.91
N ILE A 184 0.97 7.90 -1.04
CA ILE A 184 0.91 6.88 -2.10
C ILE A 184 0.36 5.59 -1.49
N GLU A 185 -0.55 4.95 -2.19
CA GLU A 185 -0.98 3.58 -1.87
C GLU A 185 -0.45 2.64 -2.95
N VAL A 186 0.30 1.61 -2.56
CA VAL A 186 0.71 0.52 -3.44
C VAL A 186 -0.20 -0.65 -3.12
N PHE A 187 -1.18 -0.88 -3.99
CA PHE A 187 -2.18 -1.93 -3.83
C PHE A 187 -1.78 -3.16 -4.66
N ILE A 188 -1.62 -4.31 -4.00
CA ILE A 188 -1.28 -5.58 -4.60
C ILE A 188 -2.52 -6.47 -4.58
N GLN A 189 -3.09 -6.71 -5.75
CA GLN A 189 -4.26 -7.57 -5.92
C GLN A 189 -3.88 -9.03 -5.67
N THR A 190 -4.63 -9.70 -4.79
CA THR A 190 -4.55 -11.14 -4.63
C THR A 190 -5.26 -11.80 -5.81
N PRO A 191 -4.63 -12.74 -6.54
CA PRO A 191 -5.33 -13.53 -7.54
C PRO A 191 -6.55 -14.18 -6.90
N GLU A 192 -7.72 -14.00 -7.50
CA GLU A 192 -8.88 -14.81 -7.11
C GLU A 192 -8.52 -16.28 -7.36
N THR A 193 -8.48 -17.06 -6.29
CA THR A 193 -8.47 -18.51 -6.41
C THR A 193 -9.86 -18.92 -6.89
N SER A 194 -10.01 -19.09 -8.20
CA SER A 194 -11.18 -19.79 -8.74
C SER A 194 -11.23 -21.19 -8.09
N PRO A 195 -12.33 -21.61 -7.46
CA PRO A 195 -12.44 -22.97 -6.95
C PRO A 195 -12.30 -23.93 -8.14
N ARG A 196 -11.34 -24.86 -8.04
CA ARG A 196 -11.24 -26.01 -8.96
C ARG A 196 -12.44 -26.92 -8.80
#